data_AF-A0A1Q4PLK2-F1
#
_entry.id   AF-A0A1Q4PLK2-F1
#
_cell.length_a   1.000
_cell.length_b   1.000
_cell.length_c   1.000
_cell.angle_alpha   90.00
_cell.angle_beta   90.00
_cell.angle_gamma   90.00
#
_symmetry.space_group_name_H-M   'P 1'
#
loop_
_entity.id
_entity.type
_entity.pdbx_description
1 polymer ?
#
loop_
_entity_poly.entity_id
_entity_poly.type
_entity_poly.pdbx_seq_one_letter_code
_entity_poly.pdbx_strand_id
1 'polypeptide(L)'
;MAVIWFYLSNIDRLDIFFDAVNLSSTLGIIFFFILLSISGFSLIIFISSFILILIYSGYENKLKVYSSITHRISTVCYQNSLFICCLLIIAYYIYYMTKWNGYIITAFSIISIFIHSYVTCAIRLFRKQKSRLNNTVRYEKLSRKKGFNFWLSLQLIIPGVVQILPMMFLFNQLNFSEGTSDWYEMSILIAITVVIVTIGILPGIIHINERQNGNKMTGIIVVLIFIPVATAALSVWYRPIPNMIANMTMNLSGISDQRTHEYYIERATHPAGMFNGKIWNTRYYKNIPDRFFITGVNTFTLGNIKLICPTAIVKARIESLKFTVNDIDEYEQKGKKLKKTAMKCIPFDKNDIHTWDSPLSEPIYYEKIKQTIDNSMLKILHVVK
;
A
#
# COMPACT_ATOMS: atom_id res chain seq x y z
N MET A 1 12.28 17.85 -4.51
CA MET A 1 13.14 18.19 -3.36
C MET A 1 12.61 17.64 -2.04
N ALA A 2 11.45 18.10 -1.56
CA ALA A 2 10.88 17.63 -0.28
C ALA A 2 10.73 16.10 -0.16
N VAL A 3 10.31 15.41 -1.24
CA VAL A 3 10.15 13.95 -1.22
C VAL A 3 11.48 13.19 -1.14
N ILE A 4 12.54 13.69 -1.78
CA ILE A 4 13.89 13.10 -1.67
C ILE A 4 14.41 13.27 -0.25
N TRP A 5 14.29 14.49 0.28
CA TRP A 5 14.67 14.79 1.67
C TRP A 5 13.92 13.91 2.65
N PHE A 6 12.59 13.78 2.49
CA PHE A 6 11.76 12.94 3.32
C PHE A 6 12.15 11.46 3.24
N TYR A 7 12.38 10.95 2.03
CA TYR A 7 12.82 9.56 1.82
C TYR A 7 14.17 9.27 2.49
N LEU A 8 15.16 10.14 2.29
CA LEU A 8 16.49 10.00 2.90
C LEU A 8 16.44 10.21 4.43
N SER A 9 15.61 11.12 4.92
CA SER A 9 15.38 11.32 6.36
C SER A 9 14.76 10.08 7.01
N ASN A 10 13.88 9.36 6.31
CA ASN A 10 13.26 8.15 6.83
C ASN A 10 14.27 7.01 7.05
N ILE A 11 15.32 6.96 6.23
CA ILE A 11 16.43 6.00 6.37
C ILE A 11 17.63 6.59 7.12
N ASP A 12 17.56 7.83 7.60
CA ASP A 12 18.63 8.55 8.31
C ASP A 12 19.92 8.69 7.49
N ARG A 13 19.77 8.92 6.17
CA ARG A 13 20.86 9.12 5.20
C ARG A 13 20.77 10.46 4.49
N LEU A 14 20.56 11.52 5.28
CA LEU A 14 20.55 12.89 4.76
C LEU A 14 21.95 13.39 4.37
N ASP A 15 23.01 12.68 4.77
CA ASP A 15 24.40 12.95 4.41
C ASP A 15 24.60 13.06 2.89
N ILE A 16 23.91 12.25 2.10
CA ILE A 16 24.03 12.24 0.63
C ILE A 16 23.07 13.19 -0.10
N PHE A 17 22.25 13.94 0.63
CA PHE A 17 21.18 14.75 0.02
C PHE A 17 21.72 15.86 -0.87
N PHE A 18 22.70 16.63 -0.39
CA PHE A 18 23.22 17.80 -1.12
C PHE A 18 23.96 17.40 -2.40
N ASP A 19 24.73 16.30 -2.34
CA ASP A 19 25.47 15.78 -3.48
C ASP A 19 24.54 15.20 -4.58
N ALA A 20 23.36 14.70 -4.20
CA ALA A 20 22.39 14.11 -5.11
C ALA A 20 21.55 15.14 -5.89
N VAL A 21 21.43 16.36 -5.38
CA VAL A 21 20.40 17.34 -5.75
C VAL A 21 20.80 18.31 -6.87
N ASN A 22 22.07 18.34 -7.26
CA ASN A 22 22.63 19.38 -8.13
C ASN A 22 22.16 19.36 -9.61
N LEU A 23 21.18 18.52 -9.96
CA LEU A 23 20.68 18.33 -11.34
C LEU A 23 19.24 18.82 -11.49
N SER A 24 19.04 19.88 -12.28
CA SER A 24 17.73 20.47 -12.56
C SER A 24 16.82 19.57 -13.41
N SER A 25 17.40 18.73 -14.29
CA SER A 25 16.66 17.89 -15.25
C SER A 25 15.93 16.69 -14.63
N THR A 26 16.42 16.15 -13.51
CA THR A 26 15.79 15.02 -12.79
C THR A 26 14.60 15.45 -11.94
N LEU A 27 14.47 16.74 -11.62
CA LEU A 27 13.38 17.25 -10.79
C LEU A 27 12.00 17.11 -11.44
N GLY A 28 11.90 17.35 -12.75
CA GLY A 28 10.64 17.20 -13.50
C GLY A 28 10.14 15.76 -13.51
N ILE A 29 11.05 14.81 -13.71
CA ILE A 29 10.74 13.37 -13.70
C ILE A 29 10.24 12.95 -12.31
N ILE A 30 10.93 13.35 -11.25
CA ILE A 30 10.53 13.03 -9.87
C ILE A 30 9.15 13.64 -9.56
N PHE A 31 8.89 14.88 -9.97
CA PHE A 31 7.59 15.52 -9.78
C PHE A 31 6.46 14.75 -10.47
N PHE A 32 6.67 14.29 -11.70
CA PHE A 32 5.72 13.45 -12.41
C PHE A 32 5.43 12.15 -11.64
N PHE A 33 6.45 11.46 -11.14
CA PHE A 33 6.27 10.21 -10.36
C PHE A 33 5.62 10.43 -8.99
N ILE A 34 5.79 11.60 -8.38
CA ILE A 34 5.06 11.99 -7.16
C ILE A 34 3.56 12.08 -7.47
N LEU A 35 3.19 12.84 -8.51
CA LEU A 35 1.80 12.97 -8.92
C LEU A 35 1.19 11.61 -9.28
N LEU A 36 1.94 10.77 -10.01
CA LEU A 36 1.50 9.43 -10.38
C LEU A 36 1.26 8.56 -9.14
N SER A 37 2.14 8.63 -8.14
CA SER A 37 2.05 7.84 -6.90
C SER A 37 0.88 8.32 -6.03
N ILE A 38 0.70 9.63 -5.86
CA ILE A 38 -0.44 10.22 -5.12
C ILE A 38 -1.76 9.88 -5.83
N SER A 39 -1.80 10.00 -7.16
CA SER A 39 -2.99 9.66 -7.95
C SER A 39 -3.31 8.17 -7.85
N GLY A 40 -2.31 7.30 -7.96
CA GLY A 40 -2.48 5.84 -7.82
C GLY A 40 -2.99 5.46 -6.43
N PHE A 41 -2.39 6.02 -5.38
CA PHE A 41 -2.84 5.82 -4.00
C PHE A 41 -4.29 6.29 -3.81
N SER A 42 -4.61 7.50 -4.29
CA SER A 42 -5.97 8.07 -4.20
C SER A 42 -6.99 7.22 -4.96
N LEU A 43 -6.65 6.75 -6.16
CA LEU A 43 -7.52 5.90 -6.97
C LEU A 43 -7.86 4.59 -6.25
N ILE A 44 -6.88 3.96 -5.59
CA ILE A 44 -7.11 2.74 -4.80
C ILE A 44 -8.05 3.03 -3.63
N ILE A 45 -7.81 4.09 -2.85
CA ILE A 45 -8.61 4.43 -1.66
C ILE A 45 -10.06 4.81 -2.02
N PHE A 46 -10.25 5.56 -3.11
CA PHE A 46 -11.54 6.13 -3.50
C PHE A 46 -12.21 5.36 -4.66
N ILE A 47 -11.78 4.12 -4.96
CA ILE A 47 -12.30 3.34 -6.08
C ILE A 47 -13.82 3.13 -6.00
N SER A 48 -14.36 2.93 -4.80
CA SER A 48 -15.79 2.75 -4.58
C SER A 48 -16.60 4.01 -4.92
N SER A 49 -16.08 5.19 -4.58
CA SER A 49 -16.66 6.47 -5.01
C SER A 49 -16.71 6.59 -6.53
N PHE A 50 -15.63 6.21 -7.22
CA PHE A 50 -15.58 6.27 -8.68
C PHE A 50 -16.63 5.36 -9.33
N ILE A 51 -16.75 4.12 -8.85
CA ILE A 51 -17.78 3.18 -9.34
C ILE A 51 -19.19 3.70 -9.05
N LEU A 52 -19.44 4.27 -7.86
CA LEU A 52 -20.73 4.87 -7.52
C LEU A 52 -21.11 6.00 -8.51
N ILE A 53 -20.14 6.87 -8.86
CA ILE A 53 -20.34 7.94 -9.85
C ILE A 53 -20.68 7.35 -11.23
N LEU A 54 -19.95 6.31 -11.67
CA LEU A 54 -20.21 5.65 -12.95
C LEU A 54 -21.61 5.02 -13.01
N ILE A 55 -22.02 4.30 -11.96
CA ILE A 55 -23.36 3.71 -11.87
C ILE A 55 -24.42 4.81 -11.96
N TYR A 56 -24.29 5.88 -11.18
CA TYR A 56 -25.26 6.98 -11.22
C TYR A 56 -25.32 7.65 -12.59
N SER A 57 -24.17 7.96 -13.19
CA SER A 57 -24.10 8.60 -14.50
C SER A 57 -24.76 7.74 -15.60
N GLY A 58 -24.65 6.42 -15.52
CA GLY A 58 -25.32 5.50 -16.46
C GLY A 58 -26.86 5.52 -16.37
N TYR A 59 -27.41 5.93 -15.24
CA TYR A 59 -28.86 6.01 -15.01
C TYR A 59 -29.39 7.44 -14.84
N GLU A 60 -28.56 8.46 -15.04
CA GLU A 60 -28.89 9.86 -14.73
C GLU A 60 -30.22 10.28 -15.36
N ASN A 61 -30.44 9.98 -16.64
CA ASN A 61 -31.66 10.33 -17.38
C ASN A 61 -32.93 9.72 -16.77
N LYS A 62 -32.84 8.52 -16.18
CA LYS A 62 -33.98 7.82 -15.58
C LYS A 62 -34.21 8.21 -14.13
N LEU A 63 -33.15 8.59 -13.42
CA LEU A 63 -33.18 8.84 -11.98
C LEU A 63 -33.43 10.31 -11.65
N LYS A 64 -32.95 11.26 -12.47
CA LYS A 64 -32.99 12.70 -12.17
C LYS A 64 -34.40 13.26 -11.89
N VAL A 65 -35.44 12.60 -12.41
CA VAL A 65 -36.86 12.95 -12.20
C VAL A 65 -37.31 12.76 -10.73
N TYR A 66 -36.65 11.87 -9.99
CA TYR A 66 -37.00 11.54 -8.61
C TYR A 66 -36.23 12.42 -7.62
N SER A 67 -36.99 13.12 -6.78
CA SER A 67 -36.40 13.92 -5.69
C SER A 67 -35.74 13.00 -4.64
N SER A 68 -34.59 13.39 -4.10
CA SER A 68 -33.81 12.65 -3.07
C SER A 68 -33.24 11.28 -3.50
N ILE A 69 -33.32 10.92 -4.79
CA ILE A 69 -32.86 9.61 -5.26
C ILE A 69 -31.34 9.42 -5.08
N THR A 70 -30.56 10.49 -5.22
CA THR A 70 -29.10 10.46 -5.07
C THR A 70 -28.68 10.07 -3.67
N HIS A 71 -29.29 10.69 -2.67
CA HIS A 71 -29.08 10.38 -1.27
C HIS A 71 -29.44 8.93 -0.99
N ARG A 72 -30.58 8.44 -1.50
CA ARG A 72 -31.02 7.05 -1.29
C ARG A 72 -30.06 6.04 -1.94
N ILE A 73 -29.64 6.27 -3.18
CA ILE A 73 -28.66 5.41 -3.88
C ILE A 73 -27.34 5.40 -3.12
N SER A 74 -26.87 6.59 -2.72
CA SER A 74 -25.66 6.76 -1.91
C SER A 74 -25.74 5.98 -0.59
N THR A 75 -26.87 6.06 0.13
CA THR A 75 -27.04 5.31 1.37
C THR A 75 -27.08 3.80 1.14
N VAL A 76 -27.72 3.34 0.06
CA VAL A 76 -27.74 1.90 -0.29
C VAL A 76 -26.33 1.41 -0.56
N CYS A 77 -25.54 2.13 -1.37
CA CYS A 77 -24.15 1.77 -1.65
C CYS A 77 -23.28 1.76 -0.40
N TYR A 78 -23.44 2.76 0.47
CA TYR A 78 -22.74 2.82 1.75
C TYR A 78 -23.08 1.61 2.64
N GLN A 79 -24.37 1.29 2.81
CA GLN A 79 -24.81 0.14 3.60
C GLN A 79 -24.33 -1.19 3.01
N ASN A 80 -24.43 -1.37 1.70
CA ASN A 80 -23.93 -2.56 1.02
C ASN A 80 -22.43 -2.73 1.24
N SER A 81 -21.65 -1.65 1.10
CA SER A 81 -20.20 -1.71 1.26
C SER A 81 -19.79 -2.03 2.68
N LEU A 82 -20.43 -1.40 3.67
CA LEU A 82 -20.22 -1.74 5.08
C LEU A 82 -20.56 -3.20 5.36
N PHE A 83 -21.73 -3.66 4.90
CA PHE A 83 -22.18 -5.02 5.13
C PHE A 83 -21.23 -6.03 4.51
N ILE A 84 -20.82 -5.85 3.25
CA ILE A 84 -19.90 -6.74 2.55
C ILE A 84 -18.56 -6.81 3.29
N CYS A 85 -17.94 -5.67 3.58
CA CYS A 85 -16.61 -5.66 4.20
C CYS A 85 -16.64 -6.22 5.63
N CYS A 86 -17.62 -5.85 6.46
CA CYS A 86 -17.75 -6.39 7.82
C CYS A 86 -18.08 -7.89 7.81
N LEU A 87 -18.97 -8.33 6.91
CA LEU A 87 -19.32 -9.75 6.78
C LEU A 87 -18.10 -10.60 6.41
N LEU A 88 -17.23 -10.11 5.52
CA LEU A 88 -16.02 -10.84 5.15
C LEU A 88 -15.05 -11.03 6.34
N ILE A 89 -14.89 -10.02 7.18
CA ILE A 89 -14.07 -10.11 8.40
C ILE A 89 -14.67 -11.12 9.37
N ILE A 90 -15.97 -11.03 9.62
CA ILE A 90 -16.69 -11.94 10.51
C ILE A 90 -16.64 -13.38 9.97
N ALA A 91 -16.83 -13.57 8.66
CA ALA A 91 -16.76 -14.86 8.00
C ALA A 91 -15.36 -15.48 8.11
N TYR A 92 -14.32 -14.68 7.92
CA TYR A 92 -12.93 -15.10 8.11
C TYR A 92 -12.66 -15.51 9.56
N TYR A 93 -13.15 -14.73 10.52
CA TYR A 93 -13.01 -15.03 11.96
C TYR A 93 -13.73 -16.34 12.34
N ILE A 94 -14.96 -16.53 11.86
CA ILE A 94 -15.71 -17.77 12.06
C ILE A 94 -14.93 -18.95 11.47
N TYR A 95 -14.43 -18.82 10.24
CA TYR A 95 -13.60 -19.85 9.62
C TYR A 95 -12.37 -20.19 10.45
N TYR A 96 -11.65 -19.19 10.95
CA TYR A 96 -10.47 -19.35 11.80
C TYR A 96 -10.77 -20.09 13.11
N MET A 97 -11.81 -19.68 13.84
CA MET A 97 -12.15 -20.24 15.15
C MET A 97 -12.78 -21.63 15.06
N THR A 98 -13.71 -21.82 14.13
CA THR A 98 -14.52 -23.06 14.05
C THR A 98 -13.90 -24.13 13.16
N LYS A 99 -12.94 -23.75 12.29
CA LYS A 99 -12.36 -24.62 11.25
C LYS A 99 -13.40 -25.31 10.36
N TRP A 100 -14.59 -24.71 10.22
CA TRP A 100 -15.63 -25.20 9.32
C TRP A 100 -15.19 -25.13 7.86
N ASN A 101 -15.89 -25.86 6.99
CA ASN A 101 -15.60 -25.84 5.56
C ASN A 101 -15.75 -24.42 4.98
N GLY A 102 -14.63 -23.84 4.53
CA GLY A 102 -14.57 -22.48 3.97
C GLY A 102 -15.48 -22.28 2.77
N TYR A 103 -15.77 -23.33 1.99
CA TYR A 103 -16.71 -23.25 0.86
C TYR A 103 -18.15 -22.97 1.32
N ILE A 104 -18.56 -23.50 2.48
CA ILE A 104 -19.91 -23.30 3.02
C ILE A 104 -20.05 -21.86 3.55
N ILE A 105 -19.04 -21.39 4.29
CA ILE A 105 -19.02 -20.03 4.84
C ILE A 105 -19.04 -19.00 3.71
N THR A 106 -18.23 -19.20 2.66
CA THR A 106 -18.19 -18.30 1.51
C THR A 106 -19.50 -18.31 0.73
N ALA A 107 -20.11 -19.48 0.48
CA ALA A 107 -21.40 -19.58 -0.17
C ALA A 107 -22.51 -18.85 0.61
N PHE A 108 -22.57 -19.04 1.94
CA PHE A 108 -23.53 -18.34 2.80
C PHE A 108 -23.30 -16.83 2.78
N SER A 109 -22.04 -16.39 2.80
CA SER A 109 -21.69 -14.96 2.75
C SER A 109 -22.14 -14.32 1.44
N ILE A 110 -21.93 -14.99 0.30
CA ILE A 110 -22.36 -14.51 -1.02
C ILE A 110 -23.89 -14.39 -1.08
N ILE A 111 -24.62 -15.42 -0.63
CA ILE A 111 -26.09 -15.39 -0.60
C ILE A 111 -26.59 -14.24 0.29
N SER A 112 -25.98 -14.07 1.46
CA SER A 112 -26.31 -12.99 2.40
C SER A 112 -26.11 -11.60 1.79
N ILE A 113 -25.03 -11.39 1.01
CA ILE A 113 -24.77 -10.13 0.30
C ILE A 113 -25.90 -9.81 -0.70
N PHE A 114 -26.31 -10.79 -1.51
CA PHE A 114 -27.39 -10.60 -2.49
C PHE A 114 -28.73 -10.28 -1.82
N ILE A 115 -29.07 -11.03 -0.77
CA ILE A 115 -30.30 -10.81 0.01
C ILE A 115 -30.28 -9.42 0.63
N HIS A 116 -29.18 -9.06 1.31
CA HIS A 116 -29.04 -7.76 1.95
C HIS A 116 -29.19 -6.60 0.95
N SER A 117 -28.48 -6.66 -0.18
CA SER A 117 -28.57 -5.62 -1.21
C SER A 117 -29.99 -5.47 -1.76
N TYR A 118 -30.65 -6.59 -2.07
CA TYR A 118 -32.01 -6.55 -2.58
C TYR A 118 -33.00 -5.98 -1.56
N VAL A 119 -32.91 -6.40 -0.29
CA VAL A 119 -33.76 -5.89 0.80
C VAL A 119 -33.54 -4.39 1.03
N THR A 120 -32.29 -3.96 1.09
CA THR A 120 -31.92 -2.54 1.27
C THR A 120 -32.41 -1.68 0.11
N CYS A 121 -32.29 -2.15 -1.13
CA CYS A 121 -32.87 -1.50 -2.31
C CYS A 121 -34.40 -1.47 -2.27
N ALA A 122 -35.05 -2.56 -1.87
CA ALA A 122 -36.50 -2.63 -1.79
C ALA A 122 -37.07 -1.64 -0.76
N ILE A 123 -36.42 -1.51 0.40
CA ILE A 123 -36.82 -0.59 1.46
C ILE A 123 -36.58 0.87 1.05
N ARG A 124 -35.42 1.19 0.46
CA ARG A 124 -35.02 2.59 0.22
C ARG A 124 -35.39 3.12 -1.17
N LEU A 125 -35.34 2.28 -2.21
CA LEU A 125 -35.47 2.69 -3.62
C LEU A 125 -36.80 2.25 -4.27
N PHE A 126 -37.34 1.06 -3.99
CA PHE A 126 -38.51 0.56 -4.74
C PHE A 126 -39.87 0.98 -4.17
N ARG A 127 -39.89 1.65 -3.01
CA ARG A 127 -41.10 2.30 -2.48
C ARG A 127 -41.53 3.47 -3.39
N LYS A 128 -42.80 3.90 -3.27
CA LYS A 128 -43.30 5.08 -4.01
C LYS A 128 -42.46 6.31 -3.61
N GLN A 129 -42.04 7.09 -4.60
CA GLN A 129 -41.20 8.26 -4.42
C GLN A 129 -41.81 9.48 -5.10
N LYS A 130 -41.47 10.66 -4.57
CA LYS A 130 -41.88 11.94 -5.13
C LYS A 130 -41.08 12.21 -6.41
N SER A 131 -41.77 12.10 -7.54
CA SER A 131 -41.32 12.40 -8.89
C SER A 131 -41.78 13.81 -9.28
N ARG A 132 -40.90 14.58 -9.91
CA ARG A 132 -41.22 15.89 -10.50
C ARG A 132 -41.05 15.80 -12.01
N LEU A 133 -42.15 15.77 -12.74
CA LEU A 133 -42.17 15.78 -14.20
C LEU A 133 -43.05 16.96 -14.65
N ASN A 134 -42.50 17.86 -15.47
CA ASN A 134 -43.20 19.04 -16.01
C ASN A 134 -43.96 19.85 -14.94
N ASN A 135 -43.31 20.19 -13.82
CA ASN A 135 -43.88 20.90 -12.67
C ASN A 135 -45.05 20.21 -11.94
N THR A 136 -45.44 19.00 -12.37
CA THR A 136 -46.41 18.18 -11.64
C THR A 136 -45.69 17.25 -10.66
N VAL A 137 -46.22 17.17 -9.44
CA VAL A 137 -45.70 16.31 -8.37
C VAL A 137 -46.52 15.02 -8.36
N ARG A 138 -45.88 13.87 -8.56
CA ARG A 138 -46.52 12.55 -8.46
C ARG A 138 -45.74 11.61 -7.55
N TYR A 139 -46.44 10.66 -6.93
CA TYR A 139 -45.82 9.60 -6.15
C TYR A 139 -45.78 8.29 -6.95
N GLU A 140 -44.63 8.00 -7.56
CA GLU A 140 -44.45 6.89 -8.47
C GLU A 140 -43.36 5.92 -7.98
N LYS A 141 -43.48 4.63 -8.34
CA LYS A 141 -42.40 3.67 -8.08
C LYS A 141 -41.30 3.88 -9.13
N LEU A 142 -40.04 3.78 -8.71
CA LEU A 142 -38.84 3.98 -9.54
C LEU A 142 -38.89 3.26 -10.90
N SER A 143 -39.41 2.03 -10.91
CA SER A 143 -39.77 1.31 -12.13
C SER A 143 -40.84 0.26 -11.85
N ARG A 144 -41.80 0.11 -12.78
CA ARG A 144 -42.77 -1.00 -12.79
C ARG A 144 -42.16 -2.31 -13.31
N LYS A 145 -41.03 -2.27 -14.03
CA LYS A 145 -40.38 -3.46 -14.59
C LYS A 145 -39.49 -4.13 -13.54
N LYS A 146 -39.87 -5.34 -13.09
CA LYS A 146 -39.12 -6.13 -12.10
C LYS A 146 -37.64 -6.33 -12.46
N GLY A 147 -37.33 -6.54 -13.75
CA GLY A 147 -35.96 -6.73 -14.23
C GLY A 147 -35.04 -5.53 -13.99
N PHE A 148 -35.54 -4.30 -14.12
CA PHE A 148 -34.74 -3.09 -13.84
C PHE A 148 -34.36 -3.00 -12.36
N ASN A 149 -35.31 -3.28 -11.47
CA ASN A 149 -35.09 -3.22 -10.03
C ASN A 149 -34.05 -4.26 -9.60
N PHE A 150 -34.16 -5.49 -10.11
CA PHE A 150 -33.16 -6.54 -9.83
C PHE A 150 -31.76 -6.15 -10.32
N TRP A 151 -31.65 -5.63 -11.55
CA TRP A 151 -30.36 -5.27 -12.14
C TRP A 151 -29.70 -4.08 -11.42
N LEU A 152 -30.50 -3.09 -11.01
CA LEU A 152 -29.99 -1.97 -10.21
C LEU A 152 -29.47 -2.46 -8.86
N SER A 153 -30.19 -3.35 -8.15
CA SER A 153 -29.71 -3.91 -6.88
C SER A 153 -28.38 -4.66 -7.04
N LEU A 154 -28.20 -5.36 -8.16
CA LEU A 154 -26.96 -6.08 -8.47
C LEU A 154 -25.79 -5.11 -8.67
N GLN A 155 -26.00 -4.02 -9.40
CA GLN A 155 -24.93 -3.03 -9.63
C GLN A 155 -24.53 -2.28 -8.36
N LEU A 156 -25.47 -2.01 -7.46
CA LEU A 156 -25.18 -1.32 -6.19
C LEU A 156 -24.38 -2.18 -5.19
N ILE A 157 -24.08 -3.44 -5.52
CA ILE A 157 -23.11 -4.29 -4.80
C ILE A 157 -21.68 -3.96 -5.22
N ILE A 158 -21.47 -3.56 -6.49
CA ILE A 158 -20.14 -3.40 -7.09
C ILE A 158 -19.26 -2.41 -6.29
N PRO A 159 -19.75 -1.23 -5.84
CA PRO A 159 -18.98 -0.33 -4.98
C PRO A 159 -18.43 -1.01 -3.72
N GLY A 160 -19.19 -1.91 -3.10
CA GLY A 160 -18.75 -2.64 -1.91
C GLY A 160 -17.74 -3.74 -2.22
N VAL A 161 -17.85 -4.40 -3.37
CA VAL A 161 -16.88 -5.40 -3.82
C VAL A 161 -15.54 -4.75 -4.14
N VAL A 162 -15.53 -3.63 -4.88
CA VAL A 162 -14.25 -2.94 -5.19
C VAL A 162 -13.63 -2.31 -3.94
N GLN A 163 -14.42 -1.98 -2.91
CA GLN A 163 -13.92 -1.50 -1.62
C GLN A 163 -13.06 -2.54 -0.88
N ILE A 164 -13.11 -3.82 -1.26
CA ILE A 164 -12.21 -4.85 -0.74
C ILE A 164 -10.76 -4.55 -1.12
N LEU A 165 -10.48 -3.90 -2.26
CA LEU A 165 -9.13 -3.57 -2.70
C LEU A 165 -8.38 -2.64 -1.73
N PRO A 166 -8.90 -1.43 -1.38
CA PRO A 166 -8.24 -0.59 -0.39
C PRO A 166 -8.16 -1.24 0.99
N MET A 167 -9.15 -2.08 1.35
CA MET A 167 -9.11 -2.86 2.59
C MET A 167 -7.93 -3.84 2.61
N MET A 168 -7.75 -4.66 1.57
CA MET A 168 -6.60 -5.58 1.48
C MET A 168 -5.27 -4.84 1.49
N PHE A 169 -5.19 -3.71 0.76
CA PHE A 169 -3.99 -2.90 0.71
C PHE A 169 -3.59 -2.39 2.10
N LEU A 170 -4.54 -1.87 2.88
CA LEU A 170 -4.29 -1.35 4.23
C LEU A 170 -4.07 -2.48 5.25
N PHE A 171 -4.87 -3.55 5.21
CA PHE A 171 -4.78 -4.67 6.15
C PHE A 171 -3.46 -5.43 6.06
N ASN A 172 -2.90 -5.61 4.86
CA ASN A 172 -1.58 -6.21 4.69
C ASN A 172 -0.44 -5.41 5.35
N GLN A 173 -0.73 -4.17 5.73
CA GLN A 173 0.20 -3.26 6.35
C GLN A 173 -0.16 -3.01 7.83
N LEU A 174 -1.08 -3.80 8.40
CA LEU A 174 -1.39 -3.80 9.83
C LEU A 174 -0.72 -4.99 10.50
N ASN A 175 -0.13 -4.74 11.66
CA ASN A 175 0.25 -5.75 12.63
C ASN A 175 -0.43 -5.44 13.97
N PHE A 176 -0.56 -6.47 14.78
CA PHE A 176 -0.89 -6.37 16.19
C PHE A 176 0.32 -6.81 17.01
N SER A 177 0.45 -6.27 18.22
CA SER A 177 1.51 -6.68 19.14
C SER A 177 1.31 -8.13 19.62
N GLU A 178 2.41 -8.80 19.96
CA GLU A 178 2.38 -10.17 20.44
C GLU A 178 1.53 -10.27 21.73
N GLY A 179 0.64 -11.27 21.79
CA GLY A 179 -0.25 -11.49 22.94
C GLY A 179 -1.56 -10.70 22.90
N THR A 180 -1.83 -9.96 21.82
CA THR A 180 -3.14 -9.34 21.58
C THR A 180 -4.21 -10.43 21.44
N SER A 181 -5.40 -10.21 22.00
CA SER A 181 -6.49 -11.19 21.89
C SER A 181 -7.19 -11.11 20.53
N ASP A 182 -7.49 -12.27 19.94
CA ASP A 182 -8.14 -12.36 18.61
C ASP A 182 -9.45 -11.55 18.51
N TRP A 183 -10.23 -11.50 19.60
CA TRP A 183 -11.48 -10.71 19.64
C TRP A 183 -11.22 -9.21 19.57
N TYR A 184 -10.14 -8.74 20.22
CA TYR A 184 -9.74 -7.34 20.18
C TYR A 184 -9.22 -6.96 18.80
N GLU A 185 -8.40 -7.82 18.17
CA GLU A 185 -7.96 -7.63 16.78
C GLU A 185 -9.14 -7.51 15.82
N MET A 186 -10.10 -8.45 15.91
CA MET A 186 -11.32 -8.41 15.10
C MET A 186 -12.10 -7.11 15.30
N SER A 187 -12.27 -6.67 16.54
CA SER A 187 -13.01 -5.45 16.87
C SER A 187 -12.36 -4.20 16.27
N ILE A 188 -11.02 -4.11 16.35
CA ILE A 188 -10.26 -3.04 15.70
C ILE A 188 -10.43 -3.12 14.18
N LEU A 189 -10.26 -4.29 13.56
CA LEU A 189 -10.40 -4.44 12.12
C LEU A 189 -11.78 -3.99 11.62
N ILE A 190 -12.85 -4.30 12.36
CA ILE A 190 -14.21 -3.82 12.06
C ILE A 190 -14.28 -2.29 12.17
N ALA A 191 -13.76 -1.70 13.25
CA ALA A 191 -13.76 -0.25 13.43
C ALA A 191 -13.00 0.47 12.30
N ILE A 192 -11.82 -0.03 11.93
CA ILE A 192 -11.01 0.46 10.80
C ILE A 192 -11.79 0.34 9.49
N THR A 193 -12.48 -0.77 9.27
CA THR A 193 -13.32 -1.00 8.09
C THR A 193 -14.40 0.06 7.95
N VAL A 194 -15.10 0.37 9.04
CA VAL A 194 -16.15 1.40 9.04
C VAL A 194 -15.58 2.75 8.62
N VAL A 195 -14.40 3.12 9.14
CA VAL A 195 -13.71 4.37 8.79
C VAL A 195 -13.31 4.38 7.31
N ILE A 196 -12.66 3.32 6.82
CA ILE A 196 -12.19 3.22 5.42
C ILE A 196 -13.37 3.26 4.44
N VAL A 197 -14.44 2.50 4.69
CA VAL A 197 -15.64 2.50 3.84
C VAL A 197 -16.29 3.88 3.82
N THR A 198 -16.38 4.55 4.98
CA THR A 198 -16.98 5.87 5.08
C THR A 198 -16.17 6.89 4.28
N ILE A 199 -14.84 6.93 4.46
CA ILE A 199 -13.97 7.86 3.73
C ILE A 199 -13.93 7.53 2.24
N GLY A 200 -13.89 6.24 1.88
CA GLY A 200 -13.77 5.77 0.50
C GLY A 200 -14.98 6.08 -0.39
N ILE A 201 -16.19 6.14 0.17
CA ILE A 201 -17.45 6.38 -0.57
C ILE A 201 -17.88 7.84 -0.54
N LEU A 202 -17.49 8.60 0.49
CA LEU A 202 -17.95 9.97 0.73
C LEU A 202 -17.75 10.93 -0.47
N PRO A 203 -16.60 10.97 -1.19
CA PRO A 203 -16.44 11.83 -2.35
C PRO A 203 -17.49 11.56 -3.45
N GLY A 204 -17.84 10.29 -3.69
CA GLY A 204 -18.86 9.90 -4.65
C GLY A 204 -20.26 10.40 -4.27
N ILE A 205 -20.60 10.33 -2.97
CA ILE A 205 -21.86 10.85 -2.44
C ILE A 205 -21.96 12.37 -2.66
N ILE A 206 -20.90 13.09 -2.31
CA ILE A 206 -20.85 14.56 -2.45
C ILE A 206 -21.02 14.94 -3.93
N HIS A 207 -20.27 14.30 -4.83
CA HIS A 207 -20.33 14.60 -6.26
C HIS A 207 -21.73 14.44 -6.85
N ILE A 208 -22.39 13.31 -6.54
CA ILE A 208 -23.69 12.99 -7.11
C ILE A 208 -24.77 13.93 -6.56
N ASN A 209 -24.70 14.31 -5.28
CA ASN A 209 -25.64 15.26 -4.68
C ASN A 209 -25.52 16.65 -5.31
N GLU A 210 -24.30 17.18 -5.46
CA GLU A 210 -24.08 18.48 -6.12
C GLU A 210 -24.53 18.45 -7.60
N ARG A 211 -24.31 17.32 -8.27
CA ARG A 211 -24.75 17.12 -9.66
C ARG A 211 -26.28 17.12 -9.80
N GLN A 212 -27.02 16.58 -8.84
CA GLN A 212 -28.50 16.65 -8.85
C GLN A 212 -29.00 18.09 -8.69
N ASN A 213 -28.30 18.90 -7.90
CA ASN A 213 -28.64 20.32 -7.67
C ASN A 213 -28.31 21.22 -8.87
N GLY A 214 -27.77 20.67 -9.96
CA GLY A 214 -27.45 21.39 -11.19
C GLY A 214 -26.04 21.99 -11.23
N ASN A 215 -25.25 21.84 -10.16
CA ASN A 215 -23.94 22.47 -10.04
C ASN A 215 -22.79 21.49 -10.28
N LYS A 216 -22.60 21.11 -11.56
CA LYS A 216 -21.61 20.10 -11.97
C LYS A 216 -20.17 20.49 -11.63
N MET A 217 -19.81 21.77 -11.83
CA MET A 217 -18.44 22.26 -11.61
C MET A 217 -18.08 22.30 -10.13
N THR A 218 -18.99 22.75 -9.26
CA THR A 218 -18.76 22.72 -7.81
C THR A 218 -18.60 21.29 -7.29
N GLY A 219 -19.38 20.33 -7.78
CA GLY A 219 -19.20 18.92 -7.43
C GLY A 219 -17.83 18.34 -7.79
N ILE A 220 -17.19 18.80 -8.87
CA ILE A 220 -15.83 18.40 -9.24
C ILE A 220 -14.80 19.07 -8.31
N ILE A 221 -14.93 20.38 -8.11
CA ILE A 221 -14.02 21.17 -7.27
C ILE A 221 -14.00 20.63 -5.82
N VAL A 222 -15.17 20.35 -5.24
CA VAL A 222 -15.26 19.82 -3.87
C VAL A 222 -14.58 18.45 -3.75
N VAL A 223 -14.74 17.56 -4.74
CA VAL A 223 -14.04 16.26 -4.74
C VAL A 223 -12.53 16.43 -4.87
N LEU A 224 -12.06 17.33 -5.74
CA LEU A 224 -10.64 17.61 -5.92
C LEU A 224 -9.98 18.17 -4.65
N ILE A 225 -10.72 18.92 -3.83
CA ILE A 225 -10.25 19.39 -2.53
C ILE A 225 -10.35 18.27 -1.47
N PHE A 226 -11.43 17.50 -1.48
CA PHE A 226 -11.67 16.45 -0.49
C PHE A 226 -10.61 15.36 -0.52
N ILE A 227 -10.21 14.89 -1.71
CA ILE A 227 -9.22 13.81 -1.86
C ILE A 227 -7.91 14.10 -1.09
N PRO A 228 -7.18 15.21 -1.34
CA PRO A 228 -5.94 15.51 -0.62
C PRO A 228 -6.17 15.76 0.87
N VAL A 229 -7.29 16.38 1.27
CA VAL A 229 -7.63 16.58 2.70
C VAL A 229 -7.86 15.24 3.40
N ALA A 230 -8.61 14.34 2.78
CA ALA A 230 -8.89 13.00 3.30
C ALA A 230 -7.62 12.15 3.35
N THR A 231 -6.76 12.22 2.33
CA THR A 231 -5.44 11.54 2.35
C THR A 231 -4.55 12.09 3.45
N ALA A 232 -4.51 13.40 3.67
CA ALA A 232 -3.76 14.01 4.76
C ALA A 232 -4.30 13.58 6.13
N ALA A 233 -5.62 13.61 6.32
CA ALA A 233 -6.27 13.15 7.55
C ALA A 233 -6.01 11.66 7.82
N LEU A 234 -6.12 10.82 6.78
CA LEU A 234 -5.76 9.41 6.86
C LEU A 234 -4.28 9.21 7.20
N SER A 235 -3.39 10.09 6.76
CA SER A 235 -1.95 9.98 7.06
C SER A 235 -1.61 10.30 8.52
N VAL A 236 -2.42 11.14 9.18
CA VAL A 236 -2.28 11.41 10.63
C VAL A 236 -2.66 10.18 11.44
N TRP A 237 -3.76 9.52 11.05
CA TRP A 237 -4.25 8.33 11.72
C TRP A 237 -3.44 7.07 11.36
N TYR A 238 -3.11 6.91 10.08
CA TYR A 238 -2.31 5.84 9.51
C TYR A 238 -0.92 6.36 9.11
N ARG A 239 -0.01 6.41 10.10
CA ARG A 239 1.33 7.01 9.98
C ARG A 239 2.18 6.52 8.79
N PRO A 240 2.07 5.27 8.29
CA PRO A 240 2.89 4.83 7.16
C PRO A 240 2.57 5.46 5.79
N ILE A 241 1.41 6.10 5.58
CA ILE A 241 0.98 6.57 4.24
C ILE A 241 2.06 7.42 3.54
N PRO A 242 2.64 8.46 4.19
CA PRO A 242 3.65 9.29 3.53
C PRO A 242 4.89 8.49 3.14
N ASN A 243 5.31 7.53 3.98
CA ASN A 243 6.45 6.65 3.71
C ASN A 243 6.15 5.70 2.53
N MET A 244 4.93 5.19 2.42
CA MET A 244 4.50 4.36 1.29
C MET A 244 4.52 5.14 -0.02
N ILE A 245 3.95 6.35 -0.03
CA ILE A 245 3.93 7.21 -1.22
C ILE A 245 5.36 7.59 -1.65
N ALA A 246 6.23 7.95 -0.68
CA ALA A 246 7.62 8.27 -0.96
C ALA A 246 8.38 7.06 -1.52
N ASN A 247 8.22 5.87 -0.92
CA ASN A 247 8.86 4.65 -1.40
C ASN A 247 8.35 4.25 -2.79
N MET A 248 7.04 4.37 -3.05
CA MET A 248 6.45 4.13 -4.37
C MET A 248 7.01 5.10 -5.43
N THR A 249 7.12 6.38 -5.08
CA THR A 249 7.72 7.41 -5.95
C THR A 249 9.17 7.07 -6.30
N MET A 250 9.99 6.71 -5.31
CA MET A 250 11.41 6.38 -5.54
C MET A 250 11.57 5.10 -6.38
N ASN A 251 10.69 4.11 -6.17
CA ASN A 251 10.73 2.87 -6.94
C ASN A 251 10.28 3.08 -8.40
N LEU A 252 9.14 3.75 -8.61
CA LEU A 252 8.62 4.01 -9.97
C LEU A 252 9.54 4.92 -10.80
N SER A 253 10.23 5.86 -10.14
CA SER A 253 11.22 6.73 -10.80
C SER A 253 12.56 6.06 -11.08
N GLY A 254 12.78 4.81 -10.62
CA GLY A 254 14.05 4.10 -10.75
C GLY A 254 15.17 4.62 -9.84
N ILE A 255 14.86 5.54 -8.92
CA ILE A 255 15.81 6.06 -7.93
C ILE A 255 16.11 5.01 -6.87
N SER A 256 15.14 4.18 -6.50
CA SER A 256 15.35 3.01 -5.64
C SER A 256 15.02 1.75 -6.43
N ASP A 257 15.88 0.74 -6.35
CA ASP A 257 15.59 -0.61 -6.82
C ASP A 257 15.60 -1.56 -5.61
N GLN A 258 14.48 -2.24 -5.37
CA GLN A 258 14.35 -3.16 -4.24
C GLN A 258 14.90 -4.56 -4.56
N ARG A 259 15.31 -4.82 -5.80
CA ARG A 259 15.88 -6.09 -6.20
C ARG A 259 17.31 -6.22 -5.69
N THR A 260 17.67 -7.46 -5.41
CA THR A 260 19.04 -7.83 -5.07
C THR A 260 19.84 -7.91 -6.36
N HIS A 261 20.98 -7.22 -6.37
CA HIS A 261 21.92 -7.23 -7.46
C HIS A 261 23.29 -7.72 -6.98
N GLU A 262 24.05 -8.27 -7.92
CA GLU A 262 25.47 -8.48 -7.74
C GLU A 262 26.23 -7.28 -8.29
N TYR A 263 27.26 -6.85 -7.58
CA TYR A 263 28.10 -5.71 -7.97
C TYR A 263 29.55 -6.15 -8.00
N TYR A 264 30.32 -5.61 -8.94
CA TYR A 264 31.77 -5.67 -8.87
C TYR A 264 32.37 -4.31 -8.52
N ILE A 265 33.47 -4.36 -7.78
CA ILE A 265 34.25 -3.19 -7.35
C ILE A 265 35.72 -3.50 -7.61
N GLU A 266 36.45 -2.51 -8.11
CA GLU A 266 37.89 -2.61 -8.31
C GLU A 266 38.63 -2.43 -6.97
N ARG A 267 39.61 -3.30 -6.70
CA ARG A 267 40.35 -3.25 -5.43
C ARG A 267 41.14 -1.95 -5.25
N ALA A 268 41.46 -1.27 -6.34
CA ALA A 268 42.17 0.01 -6.34
C ALA A 268 41.34 1.16 -5.75
N THR A 269 40.02 1.17 -5.97
CA THR A 269 39.15 2.25 -5.45
C THR A 269 38.72 1.96 -4.01
N HIS A 270 38.41 0.70 -3.70
CA HIS A 270 37.94 0.31 -2.37
C HIS A 270 38.59 -1.00 -1.89
N PRO A 271 39.13 -1.04 -0.66
CA PRO A 271 39.66 -2.28 -0.10
C PRO A 271 38.51 -3.21 0.29
N ALA A 272 38.58 -4.44 -0.20
CA ALA A 272 37.53 -5.43 0.03
C ALA A 272 37.32 -5.79 1.52
N GLY A 273 38.29 -5.49 2.39
CA GLY A 273 38.18 -5.61 3.84
C GLY A 273 37.12 -4.71 4.50
N MET A 274 36.62 -3.69 3.79
CA MET A 274 35.46 -2.87 4.17
C MET A 274 34.14 -3.67 4.11
N PHE A 275 34.09 -4.72 3.29
CA PHE A 275 32.88 -5.49 3.03
C PHE A 275 32.92 -6.83 3.75
N ASN A 276 32.24 -6.92 4.88
CA ASN A 276 32.14 -8.16 5.66
C ASN A 276 31.46 -9.26 4.82
N GLY A 277 32.16 -10.38 4.59
CA GLY A 277 31.67 -11.51 3.79
C GLY A 277 30.33 -12.08 4.25
N LYS A 278 30.00 -12.05 5.55
CA LYS A 278 28.72 -12.54 6.08
C LYS A 278 27.55 -11.59 5.81
N ILE A 279 27.82 -10.29 5.68
CA ILE A 279 26.79 -9.25 5.51
C ILE A 279 26.57 -8.94 4.02
N TRP A 280 27.67 -8.86 3.28
CA TRP A 280 27.71 -8.40 1.89
C TRP A 280 27.89 -9.54 0.88
N ASN A 281 28.06 -10.79 1.35
CA ASN A 281 28.38 -11.92 0.50
C ASN A 281 29.58 -11.62 -0.41
N THR A 282 30.66 -11.11 0.19
CA THR A 282 31.88 -10.69 -0.50
C THR A 282 32.60 -11.90 -1.09
N ARG A 283 32.71 -11.92 -2.42
CA ARG A 283 33.22 -13.04 -3.21
C ARG A 283 34.39 -12.61 -4.09
N TYR A 284 35.27 -13.55 -4.38
CA TYR A 284 36.37 -13.38 -5.32
C TYR A 284 36.41 -14.56 -6.29
N TYR A 285 36.88 -14.27 -7.49
CA TYR A 285 37.10 -15.27 -8.52
C TYR A 285 38.57 -15.22 -8.93
N LYS A 286 39.23 -16.39 -8.96
CA LYS A 286 40.65 -16.51 -9.33
C LYS A 286 40.95 -15.90 -10.71
N ASN A 287 39.97 -15.96 -11.61
CA ASN A 287 40.08 -15.49 -12.99
C ASN A 287 39.95 -13.96 -13.10
N ILE A 288 39.58 -13.24 -12.03
CA ILE A 288 39.39 -11.79 -12.03
C ILE A 288 40.01 -11.21 -10.72
N PRO A 289 41.34 -11.25 -10.57
CA PRO A 289 42.00 -10.96 -9.29
C PRO A 289 41.88 -9.49 -8.84
N ASP A 290 41.74 -8.56 -9.78
CA ASP A 290 41.70 -7.11 -9.52
C ASP A 290 40.35 -6.62 -9.02
N ARG A 291 39.34 -7.48 -9.03
CA ARG A 291 37.95 -7.16 -8.68
C ARG A 291 37.44 -8.09 -7.59
N PHE A 292 36.48 -7.58 -6.85
CA PHE A 292 35.72 -8.39 -5.91
C PHE A 292 34.23 -8.10 -6.09
N PHE A 293 33.42 -9.05 -5.66
CA PHE A 293 31.99 -9.04 -5.88
C PHE A 293 31.26 -8.94 -4.55
N ILE A 294 30.19 -8.16 -4.52
CA ILE A 294 29.29 -8.05 -3.37
C ILE A 294 27.85 -8.21 -3.82
N THR A 295 26.99 -8.61 -2.89
CA THR A 295 25.54 -8.67 -3.09
C THR A 295 24.88 -7.58 -2.28
N GLY A 296 24.05 -6.77 -2.93
CA GLY A 296 23.40 -5.64 -2.29
C GLY A 296 22.15 -5.17 -3.02
N VAL A 297 21.53 -4.14 -2.46
CA VAL A 297 20.29 -3.54 -2.96
C VAL A 297 20.52 -2.06 -3.16
N ASN A 298 20.10 -1.55 -4.32
CA ASN A 298 20.24 -0.15 -4.66
C ASN A 298 19.14 0.69 -3.99
N THR A 299 19.47 1.24 -2.83
CA THR A 299 18.48 1.94 -2.01
C THR A 299 18.23 3.36 -2.47
N PHE A 300 19.20 4.00 -3.13
CA PHE A 300 19.04 5.33 -3.69
C PHE A 300 20.06 5.57 -4.81
N THR A 301 19.63 6.14 -5.93
CA THR A 301 20.49 6.54 -7.04
C THR A 301 19.99 7.83 -7.62
N LEU A 302 20.79 8.89 -7.51
CA LEU A 302 20.49 10.18 -8.13
C LEU A 302 21.80 10.95 -8.33
N GLY A 303 21.90 11.67 -9.46
CA GLY A 303 23.14 12.34 -9.84
C GLY A 303 24.28 11.35 -10.01
N ASN A 304 25.41 11.59 -9.35
CA ASN A 304 26.59 10.72 -9.40
C ASN A 304 26.65 9.73 -8.23
N ILE A 305 25.69 9.76 -7.31
CA ILE A 305 25.69 8.91 -6.12
C ILE A 305 24.80 7.69 -6.32
N LYS A 306 25.32 6.55 -5.85
CA LYS A 306 24.60 5.29 -5.69
C LYS A 306 24.76 4.78 -4.26
N LEU A 307 23.67 4.76 -3.49
CA LEU A 307 23.62 4.22 -2.14
C LEU A 307 23.26 2.74 -2.18
N ILE A 308 24.24 1.89 -1.91
CA ILE A 308 24.06 0.44 -1.91
C ILE A 308 24.04 -0.07 -0.48
N CYS A 309 23.11 -0.97 -0.20
CA CYS A 309 22.84 -1.51 1.12
C CYS A 309 22.96 -3.05 1.13
N PRO A 310 23.28 -3.65 2.28
CA PRO A 310 23.11 -5.09 2.47
C PRO A 310 21.65 -5.51 2.28
N THR A 311 21.41 -6.73 1.82
CA THR A 311 20.07 -7.28 1.53
C THR A 311 19.11 -7.24 2.73
N ALA A 312 19.65 -7.23 3.96
CA ALA A 312 18.88 -7.05 5.19
C ALA A 312 18.00 -5.78 5.21
N ILE A 313 18.35 -4.75 4.43
CA ILE A 313 17.57 -3.51 4.33
C ILE A 313 16.16 -3.75 3.79
N VAL A 314 15.96 -4.73 2.91
CA VAL A 314 14.67 -5.00 2.26
C VAL A 314 13.64 -5.43 3.29
N LYS A 315 14.01 -6.39 4.15
CA LYS A 315 13.14 -6.84 5.25
C LYS A 315 12.89 -5.72 6.25
N ALA A 316 13.92 -4.96 6.63
CA ALA A 316 13.77 -3.84 7.57
C ALA A 316 12.83 -2.76 7.02
N ARG A 317 12.88 -2.49 5.70
CA ARG A 317 11.99 -1.55 5.02
C ARG A 317 10.55 -2.04 5.00
N ILE A 318 10.31 -3.28 4.58
CA ILE A 318 8.94 -3.86 4.57
C ILE A 318 8.34 -3.79 5.98
N GLU A 319 9.09 -4.19 7.01
CA GLU A 319 8.62 -4.14 8.39
C GLU A 319 8.37 -2.69 8.88
N SER A 320 9.17 -1.70 8.46
CA SER A 320 8.94 -0.29 8.83
C SER A 320 7.66 0.32 8.25
N LEU A 321 7.11 -0.28 7.19
CA LEU A 321 5.86 0.16 6.57
C LEU A 321 4.63 -0.47 7.25
N LYS A 322 4.81 -1.53 8.05
CA LYS A 322 3.73 -2.16 8.81
C LYS A 322 3.44 -1.38 10.08
N PHE A 323 2.21 -0.91 10.22
CA PHE A 323 1.73 -0.21 11.38
C PHE A 323 1.29 -1.19 12.47
N THR A 324 1.88 -1.09 13.67
CA THR A 324 1.35 -1.80 14.83
C THR A 324 0.22 -0.96 15.43
N VAL A 325 -1.03 -1.42 15.29
CA VAL A 325 -2.21 -0.60 15.56
C VAL A 325 -2.39 -0.28 17.04
N ASN A 326 -2.01 -1.22 17.90
CA ASN A 326 -2.24 -1.17 19.34
C ASN A 326 -1.00 -0.82 20.17
N ASP A 327 0.17 -0.67 19.53
CA ASP A 327 1.42 -0.24 20.17
C ASP A 327 2.23 0.67 19.23
N ILE A 328 2.20 1.96 19.52
CA ILE A 328 2.92 2.98 18.74
C ILE A 328 4.43 2.87 18.94
N ASP A 329 4.89 2.48 20.12
CA ASP A 329 6.31 2.38 20.42
C ASP A 329 6.94 1.22 19.64
N GLU A 330 6.24 0.09 19.52
CA GLU A 330 6.65 -1.03 18.68
C GLU A 330 6.78 -0.59 17.20
N TYR A 331 5.82 0.19 16.70
CA TYR A 331 5.89 0.77 15.35
C TYR A 331 7.13 1.68 15.19
N GLU A 332 7.40 2.56 16.14
CA GLU A 332 8.57 3.45 16.10
C GLU A 332 9.90 2.69 16.17
N GLN A 333 9.95 1.57 16.91
CA GLN A 333 11.12 0.68 16.95
C GLN A 333 11.42 0.06 15.57
N LYS A 334 10.40 -0.28 14.77
CA LYS A 334 10.60 -0.76 13.38
C LYS A 334 11.26 0.32 12.52
N GLY A 335 10.85 1.58 12.69
CA GLY A 335 11.51 2.73 12.05
C GLY A 335 12.97 2.91 12.49
N LYS A 336 13.26 2.82 13.79
CA LYS A 336 14.63 2.88 14.32
C LYS A 336 15.50 1.73 13.79
N LYS A 337 14.94 0.52 13.64
CA LYS A 337 15.62 -0.64 13.06
C LYS A 337 15.96 -0.43 11.58
N LEU A 338 15.08 0.19 10.81
CA LEU A 338 15.36 0.59 9.43
C LEU A 338 16.56 1.54 9.38
N LYS A 339 16.54 2.63 10.16
CA LYS A 339 17.64 3.61 10.24
C LYS A 339 18.97 2.96 10.61
N LYS A 340 18.97 2.13 11.66
CA LYS A 340 20.17 1.37 12.08
C LYS A 340 20.69 0.44 11.00
N THR A 341 19.81 -0.14 10.19
CA THR A 341 20.20 -1.01 9.06
C THR A 341 20.76 -0.17 7.90
N ALA A 342 20.17 1.00 7.64
CA ALA A 342 20.59 1.93 6.60
C ALA A 342 21.96 2.58 6.87
N MET A 343 22.37 2.68 8.13
CA MET A 343 23.73 3.11 8.50
C MET A 343 24.84 2.17 8.00
N LYS A 344 24.50 0.93 7.65
CA LYS A 344 25.45 -0.01 7.04
C LYS A 344 25.59 0.17 5.53
N CYS A 345 24.76 1.01 4.92
CA CYS A 345 24.82 1.27 3.50
C CYS A 345 26.00 2.17 3.16
N ILE A 346 26.58 1.98 1.99
CA ILE A 346 27.75 2.71 1.54
C ILE A 346 27.36 3.56 0.33
N PRO A 347 27.65 4.88 0.36
CA PRO A 347 27.51 5.72 -0.82
C PRO A 347 28.70 5.49 -1.74
N PHE A 348 28.43 5.29 -3.03
CA PHE A 348 29.43 5.15 -4.07
C PHE A 348 29.26 6.23 -5.12
N ASP A 349 30.37 6.65 -5.72
CA ASP A 349 30.30 7.25 -7.05
C ASP A 349 29.85 6.17 -8.06
N LYS A 350 28.99 6.54 -9.00
CA LYS A 350 28.48 5.62 -10.03
C LYS A 350 29.58 4.97 -10.86
N ASN A 351 30.75 5.60 -10.99
CA ASN A 351 31.87 5.06 -11.75
C ASN A 351 32.67 4.01 -10.96
N ASP A 352 32.53 3.96 -9.64
CA ASP A 352 33.31 3.06 -8.77
C ASP A 352 32.65 1.69 -8.57
N ILE A 353 31.37 1.56 -8.95
CA ILE A 353 30.58 0.36 -8.72
C ILE A 353 29.66 0.02 -9.89
N HIS A 354 29.76 -1.21 -10.35
CA HIS A 354 29.03 -1.66 -11.54
C HIS A 354 28.18 -2.89 -11.21
N THR A 355 26.98 -2.92 -11.77
CA THR A 355 26.05 -4.05 -11.62
C THR A 355 26.46 -5.19 -12.55
N TRP A 356 26.50 -6.42 -12.04
CA TRP A 356 26.88 -7.64 -12.74
C TRP A 356 25.93 -8.78 -12.37
N ASP A 357 24.79 -8.88 -13.04
CA ASP A 357 23.80 -9.92 -12.71
C ASP A 357 23.96 -11.20 -13.57
N SER A 358 25.11 -11.37 -14.25
CA SER A 358 25.40 -12.58 -15.01
C SER A 358 25.99 -13.68 -14.12
N PRO A 359 25.56 -14.95 -14.28
CA PRO A 359 26.02 -16.05 -13.44
C PRO A 359 27.52 -16.27 -13.61
N LEU A 360 28.24 -16.29 -12.49
CA LEU A 360 29.68 -16.60 -12.42
C LEU A 360 29.88 -18.00 -11.82
N SER A 361 30.87 -18.75 -12.37
CA SER A 361 31.32 -20.06 -11.86
C SER A 361 31.77 -20.00 -10.40
N GLU A 362 31.70 -21.10 -9.65
CA GLU A 362 31.88 -21.20 -8.17
C GLU A 362 32.80 -20.14 -7.48
N PRO A 363 32.26 -19.35 -6.53
CA PRO A 363 33.00 -18.29 -5.83
C PRO A 363 33.83 -18.78 -4.64
N ILE A 364 34.87 -18.01 -4.29
CA ILE A 364 35.61 -18.13 -3.02
C ILE A 364 35.15 -17.03 -2.04
N TYR A 365 34.82 -17.40 -0.80
CA TYR A 365 34.28 -16.48 0.23
C TYR A 365 35.37 -15.94 1.17
N TYR A 366 35.24 -14.68 1.60
CA TYR A 366 36.13 -14.08 2.62
C TYR A 366 35.62 -14.35 4.04
N GLU A 367 36.33 -15.16 4.82
CA GLU A 367 36.18 -15.18 6.28
C GLU A 367 37.31 -14.38 6.93
N LYS A 368 36.95 -13.35 7.71
CA LYS A 368 37.88 -12.78 8.70
C LYS A 368 37.99 -13.78 9.86
N ILE A 369 38.94 -14.70 9.76
CA ILE A 369 39.34 -15.51 10.92
C ILE A 369 40.11 -14.58 11.86
N LYS A 370 39.50 -14.20 13.00
CA LYS A 370 40.29 -13.70 14.13
C LYS A 370 41.09 -14.91 14.64
N GLN A 371 42.37 -14.99 14.29
CA GLN A 371 43.29 -15.92 14.94
C GLN A 371 43.48 -15.46 16.39
N THR A 372 42.63 -15.94 17.29
CA THR A 372 43.05 -16.14 18.68
C THR A 372 43.93 -17.38 18.67
N ILE A 373 45.24 -17.18 18.78
CA ILE A 373 46.22 -18.24 18.98
C ILE A 373 45.91 -18.85 20.34
N ASP A 374 45.11 -19.92 20.36
CA ASP A 374 44.88 -20.73 21.55
C ASP A 374 45.80 -21.94 21.43
N ASN A 375 46.98 -21.82 22.04
CA ASN A 375 47.96 -22.89 22.14
C ASN A 375 47.38 -24.02 23.00
N SER A 376 46.76 -25.02 22.38
CA SER A 376 46.65 -26.34 23.01
C SER A 376 46.62 -27.45 21.95
N MET A 377 47.80 -28.05 21.76
CA MET A 377 48.08 -29.28 21.00
C MET A 377 47.29 -30.51 21.50
N LEU A 378 46.44 -30.34 22.52
CA LEU A 378 45.69 -31.39 23.23
C LEU A 378 44.32 -31.73 22.60
N LYS A 379 43.76 -30.91 21.70
CA LYS A 379 42.47 -31.21 21.05
C LYS A 379 42.56 -32.05 19.77
N ILE A 380 43.75 -32.16 19.16
CA ILE A 380 43.94 -32.94 17.93
C ILE A 380 43.92 -34.46 18.20
N LEU A 381 44.25 -34.88 19.44
CA LEU A 381 44.25 -36.30 19.84
C LEU A 381 42.86 -36.89 20.11
N HIS A 382 41.80 -36.07 20.22
CA HIS A 382 40.44 -36.56 20.47
C HIS A 382 39.57 -36.77 19.21
N VAL A 383 40.11 -36.49 18.01
CA VAL A 383 39.39 -36.65 16.73
C VAL A 383 39.77 -37.95 16.01
N VAL A 384 40.71 -38.73 16.55
CA VAL A 384 40.99 -40.09 16.08
C VAL A 384 40.36 -41.10 17.06
N LYS A 385 39.05 -41.30 16.94
CA LYS A 385 38.41 -42.58 17.26
C LYS A 385 37.10 -42.75 16.52
#